data_AF-L7JYK1-F1
#
_entry.id   AF-L7JYK1-F1
#
_cell.length_a   1.000
_cell.length_b   1.000
_cell.length_c   1.000
_cell.angle_alpha   90.00
_cell.angle_beta   90.00
_cell.angle_gamma   90.00
#
_symmetry.space_group_name_H-M   'P 1'
#
loop_
_entity.id
_entity.type
_entity.pdbx_description
1 polymer ?
#
loop_
_entity_poly.entity_id
_entity_poly.type
_entity_poly.pdbx_seq_one_letter_code
_entity_poly.pdbx_strand_id
1 'polypeptide(L)'
;MILNKKARALHHKTVKTPFPRKSKKFDLSKSQKAFFARDIVKEIVGKAPYELCAMDMIRKSQDKKVKKYLRKRLGSLKCAKKKIDALTNEIHQ
;
A
#
# COMPACT_ATOMS: atom_id res chain seq x y z
N MET A 1 -2.81 21.76 43.21
CA MET A 1 -2.70 21.60 41.74
C MET A 1 -2.20 20.18 41.45
N ILE A 2 -3.10 19.26 41.13
CA ILE A 2 -2.77 17.83 40.97
C ILE A 2 -2.17 17.64 39.57
N LEU A 3 -0.84 17.65 39.51
CA LEU A 3 -0.06 17.35 38.31
C LEU A 3 -0.43 15.96 37.76
N ASN A 4 -0.87 15.95 36.51
CA ASN A 4 -1.09 14.84 35.57
C ASN A 4 -0.88 13.41 36.13
N LYS A 5 -1.95 12.81 36.68
CA LYS A 5 -1.97 11.42 37.21
C LYS A 5 -1.43 10.37 36.23
N LYS A 6 -1.55 10.60 34.91
CA LYS A 6 -1.05 9.70 33.86
C LYS A 6 0.49 9.63 33.81
N ALA A 7 1.18 10.72 34.14
CA ALA A 7 2.64 10.78 34.14
C ALA A 7 3.27 10.01 35.31
N ARG A 8 2.51 9.74 36.38
CA ARG A 8 2.94 8.99 37.57
C ARG A 8 2.48 7.53 37.57
N ALA A 9 1.80 7.08 36.51
CA ALA A 9 1.33 5.71 36.41
C ALA A 9 2.52 4.75 36.25
N LEU A 10 2.98 4.16 37.34
CA LEU A 10 3.95 3.08 37.33
C LEU A 10 3.24 1.78 36.98
N HIS A 11 3.65 1.13 35.89
CA HIS A 11 3.13 -0.18 35.51
C HIS A 11 3.78 -1.27 36.36
N HIS A 12 2.98 -2.18 36.91
CA HIS A 12 3.48 -3.38 37.57
C HIS A 12 4.26 -4.23 36.55
N LYS A 13 5.48 -4.66 36.91
CA LYS A 13 6.33 -5.47 36.04
C LYS A 13 5.68 -6.84 35.84
N THR A 14 5.20 -7.11 34.64
CA THR A 14 4.65 -8.41 34.24
C THR A 14 5.56 -9.06 33.21
N VAL A 15 5.80 -10.37 33.37
CA VAL A 15 6.54 -11.16 32.38
C VAL A 15 5.60 -11.47 31.22
N LYS A 16 5.90 -10.95 30.02
CA LYS A 16 5.13 -11.26 28.82
C LYS A 16 5.44 -12.70 28.39
N THR A 17 4.44 -13.58 28.45
CA THR A 17 4.57 -14.93 27.88
C THR A 17 4.28 -14.89 26.37
N PRO A 18 5.13 -15.47 25.51
CA PRO A 18 4.86 -15.55 24.09
C PRO A 18 3.84 -16.67 23.83
N PHE A 19 2.55 -16.37 23.91
CA PHE A 19 1.53 -17.28 23.39
C PHE A 19 1.68 -17.37 21.87
N PRO A 20 1.80 -18.58 21.27
CA PRO A 20 1.88 -18.71 19.82
C PRO A 20 0.59 -18.16 19.21
N ARG A 21 0.69 -16.98 18.58
CA ARG A 21 -0.44 -16.37 17.89
C ARG A 21 -0.81 -17.32 16.74
N LYS A 22 -2.02 -17.89 16.78
CA LYS A 22 -2.55 -18.73 15.70
C LYS A 22 -2.25 -18.03 14.37
N SER A 23 -1.46 -18.67 13.52
CA SER A 23 -1.11 -18.10 12.23
C SER A 23 -2.40 -17.93 11.44
N LYS A 24 -2.64 -16.73 10.91
CA LYS A 24 -3.69 -16.53 9.92
C LYS A 24 -3.22 -17.28 8.68
N LYS A 25 -3.65 -18.53 8.51
CA LYS A 25 -3.20 -19.47 7.44
C LYS A 25 -3.56 -19.02 6.00
N PHE A 26 -3.98 -17.77 5.80
CA PHE A 26 -4.55 -17.29 4.55
C PHE A 26 -3.99 -15.91 4.16
N ASP A 27 -2.67 -15.73 4.21
CA ASP A 27 -2.03 -14.63 3.49
C ASP A 27 -1.83 -15.07 2.03
N LEU A 28 -2.92 -15.10 1.25
CA LEU A 28 -2.86 -15.27 -0.22
C LEU A 28 -1.92 -14.25 -0.89
N SER A 29 -1.68 -13.13 -0.21
CA SER A 29 -0.75 -12.07 -0.62
C SER A 29 0.72 -12.50 -0.69
N LYS A 30 1.10 -13.65 -0.12
CA LYS A 30 2.50 -14.14 -0.10
C LYS A 30 2.73 -15.39 -0.93
N SER A 31 1.69 -15.95 -1.54
CA SER A 31 1.85 -17.18 -2.33
C SER A 31 2.50 -16.86 -3.67
N GLN A 32 3.65 -17.49 -3.97
CA GLN A 32 4.36 -17.36 -5.25
C GLN A 32 3.44 -17.66 -6.45
N LYS A 33 2.54 -18.64 -6.29
CA LYS A 33 1.54 -19.01 -7.32
C LYS A 33 0.59 -17.84 -7.66
N ALA A 34 0.20 -17.05 -6.66
CA ALA A 34 -0.70 -15.92 -6.86
C ALA A 34 -0.01 -14.74 -7.54
N PHE A 35 1.29 -14.52 -7.31
CA PHE A 35 2.07 -13.52 -8.04
C PHE A 35 2.24 -13.93 -9.51
N PHE A 36 2.64 -15.17 -9.75
CA PHE A 36 2.80 -15.71 -11.11
C PHE A 36 1.52 -15.56 -11.96
N ALA A 37 0.37 -15.95 -11.41
CA ALA A 37 -0.90 -15.80 -12.10
C ALA A 37 -1.26 -14.33 -12.40
N ARG A 38 -0.94 -13.39 -11.49
CA ARG A 38 -1.21 -11.96 -11.70
C ARG A 38 -0.33 -11.36 -12.78
N ASP A 39 0.91 -11.80 -12.91
CA ASP A 39 1.84 -11.26 -13.90
C ASP A 39 1.46 -11.70 -15.31
N ILE A 40 1.06 -12.98 -15.50
CA ILE A 40 0.48 -13.47 -16.76
C ILE A 40 -0.76 -12.65 -17.17
N VAL A 41 -1.68 -12.41 -16.22
CA VAL A 41 -2.91 -11.67 -16.53
C VAL A 41 -2.62 -10.22 -16.92
N LYS A 42 -1.66 -9.55 -16.28
CA LYS A 42 -1.27 -8.17 -16.63
C LYS A 42 -0.68 -8.09 -18.04
N GLU A 43 0.11 -9.08 -18.43
CA GLU A 43 0.72 -9.15 -19.76
C GLU A 43 -0.36 -9.27 -20.85
N ILE A 44 -1.35 -10.14 -20.64
CA ILE A 44 -2.40 -10.40 -21.63
C ILE A 44 -3.44 -9.26 -21.70
N VAL A 45 -3.93 -8.79 -20.56
CA VAL A 45 -5.06 -7.85 -20.50
C VAL A 45 -4.61 -6.40 -20.68
N GLY A 46 -3.36 -6.09 -20.34
CA GLY A 46 -2.83 -4.73 -20.39
C GLY A 46 -3.33 -3.83 -19.25
N LYS A 47 -3.44 -2.52 -19.53
CA LYS A 47 -3.75 -1.48 -18.54
C LYS A 47 -5.13 -0.89 -18.74
N ALA A 48 -5.72 -0.44 -17.63
CA ALA A 48 -6.97 0.31 -17.70
C ALA A 48 -6.73 1.73 -18.25
N PRO A 49 -7.74 2.38 -18.88
CA PRO A 49 -7.56 3.68 -19.52
C PRO A 49 -7.11 4.78 -18.55
N TYR A 50 -7.53 4.72 -17.28
CA TYR A 50 -7.10 5.69 -16.28
C TYR A 50 -5.61 5.51 -15.88
N GLU A 51 -5.05 4.32 -16.07
CA GLU A 51 -3.65 4.01 -15.77
C GLU A 51 -2.75 4.52 -16.89
N LEU A 52 -3.17 4.34 -18.15
CA LEU A 52 -2.49 4.91 -19.32
C LEU A 52 -2.36 6.43 -19.22
N CYS A 53 -3.45 7.14 -18.91
CA CYS A 53 -3.39 8.58 -18.69
C CYS A 53 -2.46 8.99 -17.53
N ALA A 54 -2.39 8.17 -16.47
CA ALA A 54 -1.49 8.42 -15.36
C ALA A 54 -0.03 8.19 -15.76
N MET A 55 0.28 7.15 -16.55
CA MET A 55 1.62 6.90 -17.08
C MET A 55 2.10 8.05 -17.97
N ASP A 56 1.24 8.62 -18.81
CA ASP A 56 1.59 9.79 -19.63
C ASP A 56 1.89 11.03 -18.80
N MET A 57 1.12 11.27 -17.73
CA MET A 57 1.38 12.37 -16.81
C MET A 57 2.67 12.16 -16.00
N ILE A 58 3.02 10.92 -15.65
CA ILE A 58 4.30 10.56 -15.00
C ILE A 58 5.46 10.81 -15.95
N ARG A 59 5.36 10.40 -17.23
CA ARG A 59 6.38 10.68 -18.27
C ARG A 59 6.63 12.17 -18.49
N LYS A 60 5.61 13.00 -18.29
CA LYS A 60 5.71 14.48 -18.36
C LYS A 60 6.17 15.12 -17.04
N SER A 61 6.61 14.34 -16.06
CA SER A 61 7.04 14.80 -14.73
C SER A 61 6.00 15.65 -13.99
N GLN A 62 4.71 15.35 -14.15
CA GLN A 62 3.59 16.11 -13.55
C GLN A 62 3.10 15.50 -12.23
N ASP A 63 3.98 15.26 -11.26
CA ASP A 63 3.69 14.48 -10.03
C ASP A 63 2.49 14.97 -9.23
N LYS A 64 2.37 16.29 -9.06
CA LYS A 64 1.24 16.90 -8.33
C LYS A 64 -0.09 16.66 -9.04
N LYS A 65 -0.08 16.66 -10.37
CA LYS A 65 -1.27 16.43 -11.20
C LYS A 65 -1.66 14.96 -11.18
N VAL A 66 -0.70 14.04 -11.33
CA VAL A 66 -0.90 12.59 -11.23
C VAL A 66 -1.55 12.23 -9.89
N LYS A 67 -1.01 12.76 -8.79
CA LYS A 67 -1.51 12.51 -7.44
C LYS A 67 -2.96 12.98 -7.24
N LYS A 68 -3.32 14.14 -7.80
CA LYS A 68 -4.71 14.64 -7.78
C LYS A 68 -5.62 13.79 -8.67
N TYR A 69 -5.16 13.42 -9.86
CA TYR A 69 -5.91 12.60 -10.81
C TYR A 69 -6.24 11.21 -10.23
N LEU A 70 -5.24 10.51 -9.73
CA LEU A 70 -5.42 9.17 -9.14
C LEU A 70 -6.22 9.22 -7.83
N ARG A 71 -6.09 10.26 -7.00
CA ARG A 71 -6.96 10.43 -5.83
C ARG A 71 -8.42 10.62 -6.24
N LYS A 72 -8.71 11.36 -7.32
CA LYS A 72 -10.08 11.54 -7.83
C LYS A 72 -10.68 10.22 -8.33
N ARG A 73 -9.87 9.30 -8.87
CA ARG A 73 -10.32 7.99 -9.36
C ARG A 73 -10.42 6.92 -8.26
N LEU A 74 -9.45 6.86 -7.35
CA LEU A 74 -9.31 5.80 -6.34
C LEU A 74 -9.89 6.18 -4.96
N GLY A 75 -10.20 7.46 -4.73
CA GLY A 75 -10.80 7.97 -3.49
C GLY A 75 -9.81 8.23 -2.34
N SER A 76 -8.79 7.38 -2.17
CA SER A 76 -7.82 7.51 -1.06
C SER A 76 -6.42 7.94 -1.54
N LEU A 77 -5.79 8.84 -0.77
CA LEU A 77 -4.40 9.25 -1.02
C LEU A 77 -3.41 8.08 -0.86
N LYS A 78 -3.66 7.15 0.07
CA LYS A 78 -2.80 5.97 0.25
C LYS A 78 -2.83 5.07 -0.99
N CYS A 79 -4.01 4.86 -1.55
CA CYS A 79 -4.18 4.08 -2.78
C CYS A 79 -3.54 4.80 -3.98
N ALA A 80 -3.70 6.12 -4.08
CA ALA A 80 -3.06 6.91 -5.13
C ALA A 80 -1.53 6.80 -5.08
N LYS A 81 -0.91 6.95 -3.89
CA LYS A 81 0.55 6.79 -3.75
C LYS A 81 1.02 5.39 -4.18
N LYS A 82 0.38 4.34 -3.65
CA LYS A 82 0.68 2.95 -4.04
C LYS A 82 0.58 2.72 -5.55
N LYS A 83 -0.41 3.35 -6.20
CA LYS A 83 -0.62 3.20 -7.64
C LYS A 83 0.41 3.98 -8.46
N ILE A 84 0.86 5.14 -7.98
CA ILE A 84 1.99 5.86 -8.57
C ILE A 84 3.24 5.00 -8.50
N ASP A 85 3.58 4.49 -7.31
CA ASP A 85 4.78 3.65 -7.12
C ASP A 85 4.77 2.44 -8.06
N ALA A 86 3.60 1.78 -8.22
CA ALA A 86 3.45 0.67 -9.15
C ALA A 86 3.66 1.08 -10.63
N LEU A 87 3.05 2.19 -11.07
CA LEU A 87 3.19 2.67 -12.46
C LEU A 87 4.60 3.21 -12.75
N THR A 88 5.24 3.82 -11.76
CA THR A 88 6.63 4.29 -11.87
C THR A 88 7.58 3.11 -12.03
N ASN A 89 7.41 2.03 -11.26
CA ASN A 89 8.21 0.81 -11.43
C ASN A 89 8.04 0.20 -12.83
N GLU A 90 6.83 0.23 -13.38
CA GLU A 90 6.54 -0.28 -14.73
C GLU A 90 7.10 0.60 -15.86
N ILE A 91 7.33 1.89 -15.62
CA ILE A 91 7.92 2.82 -16.62
C ILE A 91 9.45 2.70 -16.65
N HIS A 92 10.07 2.38 -15.52
CA HIS A 92 11.52 2.26 -15.40
C HIS A 92 12.06 0.86 -15.70
N GLN A 93 11.17 -0.14 -15.81
CA GLN A 93 11.47 -1.46 -16.38
C GLN A 93 11.50 -1.39 -17.91
#